data_AF-A0A7W5VFJ7-F1
#
_entry.id   AF-A0A7W5VFJ7-F1
#
_cell.length_a   1.000
_cell.length_b   1.000
_cell.length_c   1.000
_cell.angle_alpha   90.00
_cell.angle_beta   90.00
_cell.angle_gamma   90.00
#
_symmetry.space_group_name_H-M   'P 1'
#
loop_
_entity.id
_entity.type
_entity.pdbx_description
1 polymer ?
#
loop_
_entity_poly.entity_id
_entity_poly.type
_entity_poly.pdbx_seq_one_letter_code
_entity_poly.pdbx_strand_id
1 'polypeptide(L)'
;MMMDRWKPITLIGGLLALTMSLATPAAANSNPTAYNTKTQYLTNSPIDSMPGSCVQRRVYLASGHYNWALIMNKAVDPRRSNFWVGAGWYSWADCLDPISGGQYLHTSTLDPDNANWQTVAVSDKWFLGKSGNTSWGSYLDPQ
;
A
#
# COMPACT_ATOMS: atom_id res chain seq x y z
N MET A 1 58.72 -24.95 -42.59
CA MET A 1 57.46 -25.48 -42.04
C MET A 1 56.85 -24.39 -41.18
N MET A 2 55.69 -23.91 -41.61
CA MET A 2 54.69 -23.04 -40.96
C MET A 2 55.11 -21.72 -40.28
N MET A 3 54.77 -20.66 -40.99
CA MET A 3 54.43 -19.31 -40.51
C MET A 3 53.20 -19.37 -39.60
N ASP A 4 53.16 -18.58 -38.53
CA ASP A 4 51.91 -18.25 -37.86
C ASP A 4 51.67 -16.74 -37.81
N ARG A 5 50.46 -16.38 -38.25
CA ARG A 5 50.04 -15.03 -38.68
C ARG A 5 49.31 -14.32 -37.55
N TRP A 6 49.73 -13.10 -37.26
CA TRP A 6 49.05 -12.19 -36.34
C TRP A 6 47.80 -11.58 -37.01
N LYS A 7 46.65 -11.59 -36.33
CA LYS A 7 45.39 -10.97 -36.80
C LYS A 7 45.08 -9.71 -35.97
N PRO A 8 44.77 -8.56 -36.61
CA PRO A 8 44.28 -7.38 -35.90
C PRO A 8 42.78 -7.50 -35.60
N ILE A 9 42.38 -7.12 -34.39
CA ILE A 9 40.99 -7.03 -33.94
C ILE A 9 40.49 -5.60 -34.18
N THR A 10 39.50 -5.44 -35.05
CA THR A 10 38.82 -4.16 -35.29
C THR A 10 37.61 -4.06 -34.36
N LEU A 11 37.61 -3.08 -33.45
CA LEU A 11 36.47 -2.72 -32.61
C LEU A 11 35.59 -1.68 -33.34
N ILE A 12 34.34 -2.06 -33.66
CA ILE A 12 33.32 -1.15 -34.17
C ILE A 12 32.55 -0.62 -32.96
N GLY A 13 32.77 0.65 -32.60
CA GLY A 13 32.02 1.37 -31.58
C GLY A 13 30.68 1.86 -32.13
N GLY A 14 29.58 1.26 -31.68
CA GLY A 14 28.22 1.72 -31.96
C GLY A 14 27.75 2.71 -30.89
N LEU A 15 27.44 3.94 -31.29
CA LEU A 15 26.81 4.97 -30.46
C LEU A 15 25.35 4.56 -30.19
N LEU A 16 25.02 4.20 -28.94
CA LEU A 16 23.63 4.00 -28.51
C LEU A 16 23.05 5.34 -28.04
N ALA A 17 22.14 5.93 -28.83
CA ALA A 17 21.39 7.11 -28.43
C ALA A 17 20.23 6.70 -27.51
N LEU A 18 20.31 7.05 -26.22
CA LEU A 18 19.20 6.92 -25.28
C LEU A 18 18.19 8.05 -25.49
N THR A 19 17.00 7.72 -26.00
CA THR A 19 15.83 8.61 -25.95
C THR A 19 15.23 8.55 -24.55
N MET A 20 15.43 9.60 -23.75
CA MET A 20 14.75 9.75 -22.45
C MET A 20 13.30 10.18 -22.69
N SER A 21 12.34 9.26 -22.55
CA SER A 21 10.92 9.61 -22.44
C SER A 21 10.68 10.38 -21.16
N LEU A 22 10.28 11.64 -21.29
CA LEU A 22 9.71 12.44 -20.20
C LEU A 22 8.32 11.90 -19.89
N ALA A 23 8.24 10.92 -18.99
CA ALA A 23 6.97 10.44 -18.47
C ALA A 23 6.36 11.54 -17.60
N THR A 24 5.30 12.20 -18.09
CA THR A 24 4.46 13.05 -17.27
C THR A 24 3.78 12.18 -16.21
N PRO A 25 3.80 12.55 -14.92
CA PRO A 25 3.10 11.79 -13.89
C PRO A 25 1.60 11.81 -14.19
N ALA A 26 1.00 10.63 -14.34
CA ALA A 26 -0.43 10.47 -14.58
C ALA A 26 -1.23 11.00 -13.37
N ALA A 27 -2.36 11.63 -13.64
CA ALA A 27 -3.28 12.14 -12.63
C ALA A 27 -3.89 11.01 -11.78
N ALA A 28 -4.26 11.31 -10.52
CA ALA A 28 -4.77 10.31 -9.58
C ALA A 28 -6.03 9.59 -10.08
N ASN A 29 -6.97 10.31 -10.73
CA ASN A 29 -8.33 9.87 -11.06
C ASN A 29 -8.40 8.71 -12.08
N SER A 30 -7.29 8.36 -12.74
CA SER A 30 -7.22 7.21 -13.66
C SER A 30 -6.65 5.95 -13.01
N ASN A 31 -6.27 6.00 -11.74
CA ASN A 31 -5.69 4.85 -11.06
C ASN A 31 -6.79 3.98 -10.44
N PRO A 32 -6.64 2.64 -10.44
CA PRO A 32 -7.59 1.77 -9.76
C PRO A 32 -7.53 1.97 -8.24
N THR A 33 -8.65 1.74 -7.56
CA THR A 33 -8.69 1.65 -6.10
C THR A 33 -7.64 0.66 -5.59
N ALA A 34 -6.77 1.10 -4.69
CA ALA A 34 -5.76 0.26 -4.07
C ALA A 34 -6.32 -0.36 -2.78
N TYR A 35 -5.97 -1.62 -2.50
CA TYR A 35 -6.39 -2.34 -1.30
C TYR A 35 -5.18 -2.86 -0.52
N ASN A 36 -5.24 -2.78 0.80
CA ASN A 36 -4.34 -3.46 1.73
C ASN A 36 -5.19 -4.32 2.66
N THR A 37 -5.36 -5.59 2.31
CA THR A 37 -6.29 -6.49 3.02
C THR A 37 -5.64 -7.82 3.35
N LYS A 38 -6.14 -8.46 4.40
CA LYS A 38 -5.76 -9.80 4.86
C LYS A 38 -7.00 -10.57 5.28
N THR A 39 -7.02 -11.86 5.01
CA THR A 39 -8.03 -12.78 5.59
C THR A 39 -7.39 -13.59 6.70
N GLN A 40 -8.02 -13.62 7.87
CA GLN A 40 -7.59 -14.47 8.99
C GLN A 40 -8.77 -14.89 9.85
N TYR A 41 -8.59 -15.94 10.65
CA TYR A 41 -9.57 -16.29 11.66
C TYR A 41 -9.60 -15.24 12.78
N LEU A 42 -10.78 -14.68 13.06
CA LEU A 42 -11.02 -13.79 14.18
C LEU A 42 -12.10 -14.39 15.09
N THR A 43 -11.98 -14.17 16.40
CA THR A 43 -13.01 -14.54 17.36
C THR A 43 -13.99 -13.38 17.53
N ASN A 44 -15.29 -13.63 17.76
CA ASN A 44 -16.23 -12.58 18.15
C ASN A 44 -16.10 -12.13 19.60
N SER A 45 -15.24 -12.77 20.37
CA SER A 45 -14.99 -12.45 21.77
C SER A 45 -13.49 -12.22 21.99
N PRO A 46 -12.89 -11.20 21.35
CA PRO A 46 -11.49 -10.86 21.60
C PRO A 46 -11.31 -10.37 23.03
N ILE A 47 -10.14 -10.67 23.60
CA ILE A 47 -9.66 -10.11 24.86
C ILE A 47 -8.37 -9.34 24.59
N ASP A 48 -8.11 -8.30 25.37
CA ASP A 48 -6.97 -7.39 25.19
C ASP A 48 -5.59 -8.06 25.34
N SER A 49 -5.51 -9.23 25.96
CA SER A 49 -4.28 -10.02 26.05
C SER A 49 -3.97 -10.82 24.77
N MET A 50 -4.87 -10.86 23.79
CA MET A 50 -4.61 -11.52 22.50
C MET A 50 -3.65 -10.66 21.66
N PRO A 51 -2.73 -11.28 20.88
CA PRO A 51 -1.83 -10.52 20.02
C PRO A 51 -2.60 -9.79 18.92
N GLY A 52 -2.17 -8.55 18.64
CA GLY A 52 -2.59 -7.81 17.46
C GLY A 52 -2.13 -8.48 16.16
N SER A 53 -2.77 -8.14 15.05
CA SER A 53 -2.41 -8.63 13.73
C SER A 53 -2.30 -7.47 12.76
N CYS A 54 -1.21 -7.42 11.99
CA CYS A 54 -0.99 -6.39 10.98
C CYS A 54 -0.85 -6.99 9.57
N VAL A 55 -1.16 -6.17 8.57
CA VAL A 55 -0.81 -6.37 7.16
C VAL A 55 -0.20 -5.07 6.63
N GLN A 56 0.92 -5.18 5.94
CA GLN A 56 1.66 -4.03 5.43
C GLN A 56 2.07 -4.26 3.99
N ARG A 57 2.11 -3.17 3.22
CA ARG A 57 2.62 -3.16 1.85
C ARG A 57 3.24 -1.81 1.50
N ARG A 58 4.02 -1.82 0.43
CA ARG A 58 4.46 -0.62 -0.25
C ARG A 58 3.44 -0.23 -1.31
N VAL A 59 3.19 1.07 -1.45
CA VAL A 59 2.29 1.61 -2.48
C VAL A 59 2.86 2.90 -3.02
N TYR A 60 2.84 3.04 -4.34
CA TYR A 60 3.08 4.33 -4.99
C TYR A 60 1.72 5.00 -5.22
N LEU A 61 1.59 6.24 -4.78
CA LEU A 61 0.39 7.04 -4.99
C LEU A 61 0.74 8.23 -5.88
N ALA A 62 -0.14 8.53 -6.84
CA ALA A 62 -0.08 9.79 -7.55
C ALA A 62 -0.55 10.92 -6.63
N SER A 63 -0.16 12.16 -6.94
CA SER A 63 -0.70 13.30 -6.21
C SER A 63 -2.17 13.48 -6.56
N GLY A 64 -3.03 13.67 -5.56
CA GLY A 64 -4.45 13.85 -5.79
C GLY A 64 -5.29 13.68 -4.53
N HIS A 65 -6.61 13.77 -4.71
CA HIS A 65 -7.56 13.45 -3.67
C HIS A 65 -7.90 11.97 -3.67
N TYR A 66 -8.04 11.41 -2.48
CA TYR A 66 -8.41 10.02 -2.26
C TYR A 66 -9.56 9.94 -1.25
N ASN A 67 -10.36 8.89 -1.36
CA ASN A 67 -11.20 8.39 -0.27
C ASN A 67 -10.47 7.23 0.42
N TRP A 68 -10.42 7.26 1.75
CA TRP A 68 -9.83 6.22 2.58
C TRP A 68 -10.89 5.64 3.51
N ALA A 69 -11.09 4.33 3.41
CA ALA A 69 -12.02 3.62 4.27
C ALA A 69 -11.40 2.35 4.84
N LEU A 70 -11.89 1.97 6.01
CA LEU A 70 -11.62 0.69 6.65
C LEU A 70 -12.63 -0.35 6.16
N ILE A 71 -12.21 -1.60 6.09
CA ILE A 71 -12.99 -2.75 5.62
C ILE A 71 -12.96 -3.82 6.70
N MET A 72 -14.15 -4.34 7.04
CA MET A 72 -14.32 -5.52 7.89
C MET A 72 -15.41 -6.41 7.28
N ASN A 73 -15.02 -7.58 6.77
CA ASN A 73 -15.82 -8.43 5.91
C ASN A 73 -16.34 -7.68 4.66
N LYS A 74 -17.65 -7.42 4.62
CA LYS A 74 -18.32 -6.65 3.54
C LYS A 74 -18.70 -5.24 4.00
N ALA A 75 -18.45 -4.90 5.26
CA ALA A 75 -18.71 -3.58 5.79
C ALA A 75 -17.55 -2.65 5.41
N VAL A 76 -17.91 -1.42 5.06
CA VAL A 76 -16.98 -0.34 4.73
C VAL A 76 -17.30 0.83 5.65
N ASP A 77 -16.25 1.39 6.26
CA ASP A 77 -16.34 2.57 7.11
C ASP A 77 -15.43 3.68 6.55
N PRO A 78 -16.00 4.67 5.84
CA PRO A 78 -15.25 5.81 5.32
C PRO A 78 -14.71 6.68 6.46
N ARG A 79 -13.38 6.79 6.57
CA ARG A 79 -12.73 7.60 7.63
C ARG A 79 -12.21 8.93 7.14
N ARG A 80 -11.80 9.00 5.87
CA ARG A 80 -11.40 10.26 5.22
C ARG A 80 -11.96 10.30 3.82
N SER A 81 -12.83 11.26 3.55
CA SER A 81 -13.28 11.59 2.20
C SER A 81 -12.43 12.72 1.64
N ASN A 82 -12.13 12.65 0.33
CA ASN A 82 -11.49 13.70 -0.43
C ASN A 82 -10.17 14.25 0.19
N PHE A 83 -9.35 13.40 0.82
CA PHE A 83 -8.11 13.84 1.44
C PHE A 83 -6.98 13.91 0.41
N TRP A 84 -6.18 14.98 0.44
CA TRP A 84 -5.08 15.18 -0.50
C TRP A 84 -3.85 14.37 -0.10
N VAL A 85 -3.22 13.75 -1.09
CA VAL A 85 -1.97 12.98 -0.96
C VAL A 85 -0.96 13.51 -1.97
N GLY A 86 0.30 13.63 -1.55
CA GLY A 86 1.39 13.96 -2.47
C GLY A 86 1.82 12.76 -3.30
N ALA A 87 2.37 12.99 -4.50
CA ALA A 87 2.94 11.90 -5.27
C ALA A 87 4.15 11.29 -4.53
N GLY A 88 4.24 9.96 -4.48
CA GLY A 88 5.39 9.28 -3.87
C GLY A 88 5.12 7.84 -3.44
N TRP A 89 6.17 7.23 -2.89
CA TRP A 89 6.08 5.94 -2.23
C TRP A 89 5.69 6.10 -0.76
N TYR A 90 4.84 5.19 -0.31
CA TYR A 90 4.35 5.11 1.06
C TYR A 90 4.49 3.69 1.59
N SER A 91 4.77 3.58 2.89
CA SER A 91 4.51 2.39 3.70
C SER A 91 3.07 2.46 4.18
N TRP A 92 2.24 1.50 3.75
CA TRP A 92 0.84 1.41 4.13
C TRP A 92 0.63 0.19 5.03
N ALA A 93 0.15 0.42 6.24
CA ALA A 93 -0.06 -0.63 7.25
C ALA A 93 -1.48 -0.57 7.82
N ASP A 94 -2.10 -1.73 7.94
CA ASP A 94 -3.35 -1.95 8.67
C ASP A 94 -3.06 -2.87 9.84
N CYS A 95 -3.35 -2.44 11.05
CA CYS A 95 -3.22 -3.22 12.28
C CYS A 95 -4.58 -3.36 12.96
N LEU A 96 -4.83 -4.54 13.49
CA LEU A 96 -6.05 -4.92 14.16
C LEU A 96 -5.70 -5.46 15.56
N ASP A 97 -6.01 -4.67 16.57
CA ASP A 97 -5.67 -4.96 17.97
C ASP A 97 -6.93 -5.37 18.75
N PRO A 98 -6.96 -6.56 19.37
CA PRO A 98 -7.96 -6.92 20.37
C PRO A 98 -8.00 -5.88 21.49
N ILE A 99 -9.19 -5.37 21.83
CA ILE A 99 -9.38 -4.42 22.95
C ILE A 99 -10.46 -4.91 23.92
N SER A 100 -10.44 -4.38 25.14
CA SER A 100 -11.45 -4.66 26.16
C SER A 100 -12.86 -4.40 25.65
N GLY A 101 -13.80 -5.29 25.97
CA GLY A 101 -15.20 -5.17 25.56
C GLY A 101 -15.58 -5.94 24.30
N GLY A 102 -14.78 -6.92 23.88
CA GLY A 102 -15.11 -7.82 22.77
C GLY A 102 -15.05 -7.14 21.40
N GLN A 103 -14.14 -6.17 21.24
CA GLN A 103 -13.97 -5.40 20.00
C GLN A 103 -12.54 -5.50 19.48
N TYR A 104 -12.36 -5.13 18.23
CA TYR A 104 -11.05 -4.90 17.63
C TYR A 104 -10.89 -3.41 17.32
N LEU A 105 -9.78 -2.80 17.72
CA LEU A 105 -9.33 -1.52 17.23
C LEU A 105 -8.57 -1.72 15.92
N HIS A 106 -9.09 -1.19 14.84
CA HIS A 106 -8.45 -1.21 13.53
C HIS A 106 -7.82 0.15 13.27
N THR A 107 -6.51 0.19 13.09
CA THR A 107 -5.76 1.38 12.70
C THR A 107 -5.10 1.16 11.33
N SER A 108 -5.32 2.09 10.40
CA SER A 108 -4.64 2.15 9.12
C SER A 108 -3.75 3.38 9.06
N THR A 109 -2.49 3.21 8.67
CA THR A 109 -1.47 4.25 8.63
C THR A 109 -0.82 4.30 7.25
N LEU A 110 -0.63 5.50 6.73
CA LEU A 110 0.05 5.79 5.48
C LEU A 110 1.24 6.68 5.80
N ASP A 111 2.43 6.12 5.67
CA ASP A 111 3.70 6.75 6.04
C ASP A 111 4.53 7.07 4.79
N PRO A 112 4.75 8.35 4.45
CA PRO A 112 5.48 8.76 3.25
C PRO A 112 6.99 8.58 3.39
N ASP A 113 7.66 8.15 2.32
CA ASP A 113 9.13 8.20 2.25
C ASP A 113 9.67 9.64 2.21
N ASN A 114 8.87 10.55 1.67
CA ASN A 114 9.24 11.95 1.53
C ASN A 114 8.94 12.69 2.84
N ALA A 115 10.01 13.13 3.52
CA ALA A 115 9.98 13.79 4.82
C ALA A 115 9.18 15.11 4.85
N ASN A 116 8.83 15.69 3.70
CA ASN A 116 7.97 16.88 3.63
C ASN A 116 6.47 16.54 3.77
N TRP A 117 6.09 15.27 3.62
CA TRP A 117 4.72 14.81 3.83
C TRP A 117 4.57 14.26 5.25
N GLN A 118 3.36 14.39 5.80
CA GLN A 118 3.06 13.88 7.13
C GLN A 118 2.54 12.45 7.03
N THR A 119 2.97 11.59 7.96
CA THR A 119 2.29 10.33 8.25
C THR A 119 0.86 10.61 8.64
N VAL A 120 -0.09 9.91 8.03
CA VAL A 120 -1.52 10.05 8.34
C VAL A 120 -2.09 8.71 8.74
N ALA A 121 -3.05 8.74 9.66
CA ALA A 121 -3.74 7.54 10.12
C ALA A 121 -5.25 7.76 10.21
N VAL A 122 -5.97 6.65 10.14
CA VAL A 122 -7.39 6.50 10.41
C VAL A 122 -7.60 5.28 11.28
N SER A 123 -8.56 5.30 12.19
CA SER A 123 -8.86 4.15 13.03
C SER A 123 -10.33 4.05 13.36
N ASP A 124 -10.86 2.85 13.57
CA ASP A 124 -12.16 2.62 14.20
C ASP A 124 -12.24 1.31 14.98
N LYS A 125 -13.32 1.12 15.73
CA LYS A 125 -13.64 -0.10 16.45
C LYS A 125 -14.62 -0.97 15.68
N TRP A 126 -14.36 -2.27 15.66
CA TRP A 126 -15.23 -3.26 15.04
C TRP A 126 -15.73 -4.29 16.05
N PHE A 127 -17.03 -4.56 16.00
CA PHE A 127 -17.65 -5.71 16.65
C PHE A 127 -17.92 -6.80 15.62
N LEU A 128 -17.55 -8.04 15.94
CA LEU A 128 -17.86 -9.19 15.09
C LEU A 128 -19.09 -9.92 15.61
N GLY A 129 -20.10 -10.13 14.76
CA GLY A 129 -21.27 -10.90 15.15
C GLY A 129 -20.99 -12.39 15.40
N LYS A 130 -19.94 -12.95 14.79
CA LYS A 130 -19.55 -14.36 14.92
C LYS A 130 -18.05 -14.56 14.65
N SER A 131 -17.47 -15.57 15.27
CA SER A 131 -16.09 -16.00 14.97
C SER A 131 -15.99 -16.63 13.58
N GLY A 132 -14.84 -16.48 12.92
CA GLY A 132 -14.59 -17.08 11.63
C GLY A 132 -13.50 -16.37 10.81
N ASN A 133 -13.24 -16.91 9.62
CA ASN A 133 -12.37 -16.27 8.64
C ASN A 133 -12.98 -14.95 8.20
N THR A 134 -12.30 -13.85 8.53
CA THR A 134 -12.72 -12.49 8.28
C THR A 134 -11.68 -11.81 7.40
N SER A 135 -12.13 -11.20 6.31
CA SER A 135 -11.31 -10.31 5.49
C SER A 135 -11.36 -8.90 6.09
N TRP A 136 -10.22 -8.26 6.31
CA TRP A 136 -10.15 -6.92 6.88
C TRP A 136 -8.96 -6.16 6.30
N GLY A 137 -8.98 -4.83 6.43
CA GLY A 137 -7.93 -3.95 5.93
C GLY A 137 -8.50 -2.62 5.47
N SER A 138 -7.83 -1.93 4.55
CA SER A 138 -8.35 -0.64 4.06
C SER A 138 -8.19 -0.50 2.56
N TYR A 139 -8.86 0.51 2.00
CA TYR A 139 -8.69 0.92 0.61
C TYR A 139 -8.38 2.40 0.47
N LEU A 140 -7.70 2.74 -0.62
CA LEU A 140 -7.45 4.09 -1.10
C LEU A 140 -8.03 4.22 -2.50
N ASP A 141 -9.04 5.07 -2.64
CA ASP A 141 -9.79 5.26 -3.89
C ASP A 141 -9.55 6.67 -4.44
N PRO A 142 -8.80 6.85 -5.54
CA PRO A 142 -8.55 8.16 -6.12
C PRO A 142 -9.83 8.82 -6.65
N GLN A 143 -9.98 10.14 -6.48
CA GLN A 143 -11.16 10.92 -6.86
C GLN A 143 -10.89 11.87 -8.01
#